data_AF-A0A352RVP3-F1
#
_entry.id   AF-A0A352RVP3-F1
#
_cell.length_a   1.000
_cell.length_b   1.000
_cell.length_c   1.000
_cell.angle_alpha   90.00
_cell.angle_beta   90.00
_cell.angle_gamma   90.00
#
_symmetry.space_group_name_H-M   'P 1'
#
loop_
_entity.id
_entity.type
_entity.pdbx_description
1 polymer ?
#
loop_
_entity_poly.entity_id
_entity_poly.type
_entity_poly.pdbx_seq_one_letter_code
_entity_poly.pdbx_strand_id
1 'polypeptide(L)'
;MLSLFQRKRPPVAAAPSPAPVTDLPKGLLQPESAASLLATPRRQKLLEHIWQRTSLSRKQFAALYRTPMERYAELVQTFPASEAHHHAYPGGMLDHGLEIVAYSLKLRQSHLLPIGANPEDQAAQAEAWTAAVAYAALLHDIGKIAVDLHVEL
;
A
#
# COMPACT_ATOMS: atom_id res chain seq x y z
N MET A 1 -14.25 -22.18 21.99
CA MET A 1 -14.89 -20.86 21.88
C MET A 1 -13.83 -19.84 21.54
N LEU A 2 -13.95 -19.17 20.40
CA LEU A 2 -13.34 -17.87 20.00
C LEU A 2 -13.71 -17.66 18.52
N SER A 3 -14.99 -17.34 18.28
CA SER A 3 -15.48 -16.83 17.00
C SER A 3 -15.69 -15.35 17.18
N LEU A 4 -14.63 -14.57 17.02
CA LEU A 4 -14.70 -13.12 16.94
C LEU A 4 -14.14 -12.75 15.56
N PHE A 5 -14.97 -12.03 14.80
CA PHE A 5 -14.74 -11.52 13.44
C PHE A 5 -15.08 -12.46 12.27
N GLN A 6 -16.36 -12.87 12.16
CA GLN A 6 -16.95 -13.04 10.84
C GLN A 6 -17.29 -11.66 10.25
N ARG A 7 -16.42 -11.15 9.39
CA ARG A 7 -16.75 -9.99 8.53
C ARG A 7 -17.84 -10.46 7.56
N LYS A 8 -19.08 -10.00 7.73
CA LYS A 8 -20.14 -10.22 6.73
C LYS A 8 -19.63 -9.69 5.38
N ARG A 9 -19.48 -10.58 4.40
CA ARG A 9 -19.16 -10.21 3.02
C ARG A 9 -20.36 -9.44 2.47
N PRO A 10 -20.24 -8.15 2.10
CA PRO A 10 -21.34 -7.48 1.42
C PRO A 10 -21.62 -8.21 0.10
N PRO A 11 -22.86 -8.21 -0.41
CA PRO A 11 -23.13 -8.67 -1.76
C PRO A 11 -22.22 -7.88 -2.72
N VAL A 12 -21.62 -8.58 -3.69
CA VAL A 12 -20.88 -7.93 -4.77
C VAL A 12 -21.90 -7.13 -5.57
N ALA A 13 -22.07 -5.86 -5.22
CA ALA A 13 -22.76 -4.91 -6.06
C ALA A 13 -21.95 -4.82 -7.37
N ALA A 14 -22.63 -4.97 -8.50
CA ALA A 14 -22.03 -4.74 -9.80
C ALA A 14 -21.33 -3.36 -9.78
N ALA A 15 -20.13 -3.30 -10.35
CA ALA A 15 -19.39 -2.05 -10.48
C ALA A 15 -20.33 -1.00 -11.11
N PRO A 16 -20.50 0.19 -10.50
CA PRO A 16 -21.31 1.22 -11.11
C PRO A 16 -20.68 1.57 -12.47
N SER A 17 -21.53 1.66 -13.49
CA SER A 17 -21.13 2.20 -14.81
C SER A 17 -20.46 3.57 -14.60
N PRO A 18 -19.42 3.93 -15.36
CA PRO A 18 -18.74 5.20 -15.17
C PRO A 18 -19.77 6.33 -15.27
N ALA A 19 -19.94 7.05 -14.17
CA ALA A 19 -20.80 8.21 -14.13
C ALA A 19 -20.28 9.23 -15.17
N PRO A 20 -21.17 9.97 -15.85
CA PRO A 20 -20.75 11.02 -16.77
C PRO A 20 -19.85 12.00 -16.02
N VAL A 21 -18.77 12.42 -16.68
CA VAL A 21 -17.82 13.44 -16.20
C VAL A 21 -18.64 14.68 -15.86
N THR A 22 -18.95 14.82 -14.58
CA THR A 22 -19.66 15.96 -14.04
C THR A 22 -18.58 16.98 -13.75
N ASP A 23 -18.68 18.17 -14.36
CA ASP A 23 -17.82 19.29 -14.05
C ASP A 23 -17.94 19.58 -12.54
N LEU A 24 -16.96 19.15 -11.78
CA LEU A 24 -16.91 19.35 -10.34
C LEU A 24 -16.85 20.85 -10.04
N PRO A 25 -17.52 21.31 -8.98
CA PRO A 25 -17.23 22.62 -8.40
C PRO A 25 -15.72 22.81 -8.19
N LYS A 26 -15.20 24.00 -8.51
CA LYS A 26 -13.78 24.33 -8.34
C LYS A 26 -13.32 23.99 -6.92
N GLY A 27 -12.30 23.15 -6.80
CA GLY A 27 -11.67 22.80 -5.52
C GLY A 27 -12.03 21.41 -4.99
N LEU A 28 -13.02 20.72 -5.56
CA LEU A 28 -13.32 19.33 -5.19
C LEU A 28 -12.51 18.33 -6.02
N LEU A 29 -12.04 17.27 -5.38
CA LEU A 29 -11.31 16.17 -6.02
C LEU A 29 -12.20 14.94 -6.10
N GLN A 30 -12.25 14.30 -7.28
CA GLN A 30 -12.90 13.01 -7.43
C GLN A 30 -11.97 11.90 -6.92
N PRO A 31 -12.46 10.99 -6.06
CA PRO A 31 -11.70 9.80 -5.70
C PRO A 31 -11.35 8.97 -6.94
N GLU A 32 -10.09 8.58 -7.04
CA GLU A 32 -9.57 7.78 -8.13
C GLU A 32 -9.47 6.29 -7.74
N SER A 33 -9.54 5.43 -8.75
CA SER A 33 -9.30 3.99 -8.56
C SER A 33 -7.82 3.71 -8.30
N ALA A 34 -7.53 2.60 -7.60
CA ALA A 34 -6.14 2.14 -7.43
C ALA A 34 -5.40 1.99 -8.77
N ALA A 35 -6.10 1.56 -9.82
CA ALA A 35 -5.53 1.38 -11.16
C ALA A 35 -5.01 2.72 -11.73
N SER A 36 -5.80 3.79 -11.62
CA SER A 36 -5.40 5.15 -12.03
C SER A 36 -4.25 5.67 -11.17
N LEU A 37 -4.43 5.60 -9.85
CA LEU A 37 -3.46 6.10 -8.88
C LEU A 37 -2.09 5.42 -9.05
N LEU A 38 -2.03 4.13 -9.33
CA LEU A 38 -0.78 3.41 -9.48
C LEU A 38 -0.20 3.47 -10.91
N ALA A 39 -0.91 4.01 -11.90
CA ALA A 39 -0.51 3.93 -13.31
C ALA A 39 0.75 4.73 -13.69
N THR A 40 1.21 5.66 -12.83
CA THR A 40 2.36 6.49 -13.18
C THR A 40 3.64 5.66 -13.38
N PRO A 41 4.53 6.02 -14.31
CA PRO A 41 5.76 5.26 -14.57
C PRO A 41 6.63 5.06 -13.32
N ARG A 42 6.71 6.07 -12.44
CA ARG A 42 7.44 6.00 -11.18
C ARG A 42 6.85 4.94 -10.25
N ARG A 43 5.52 4.95 -10.05
CA ARG A 43 4.82 4.00 -9.18
C ARG A 43 4.91 2.57 -9.71
N GLN A 44 4.76 2.37 -11.02
CA GLN A 44 4.96 1.06 -11.63
C GLN A 44 6.39 0.54 -11.43
N LYS A 45 7.41 1.40 -11.56
CA LYS A 45 8.80 1.02 -11.29
C LYS A 45 9.03 0.62 -9.84
N LEU A 46 8.42 1.32 -8.88
CA LEU A 46 8.48 0.96 -7.46
C LEU A 46 7.82 -0.39 -7.20
N LEU A 47 6.61 -0.62 -7.75
CA LEU A 47 5.91 -1.91 -7.62
C LEU A 47 6.73 -3.07 -8.19
N GLU A 48 7.42 -2.85 -9.31
CA GLU A 48 8.31 -3.83 -9.92
C GLU A 48 9.53 -4.13 -9.02
N HIS A 49 10.16 -3.10 -8.45
CA HIS A 49 11.24 -3.29 -7.47
C HIS A 49 10.79 -4.05 -6.23
N ILE A 50 9.57 -3.79 -5.73
CA ILE A 50 9.00 -4.51 -4.60
C ILE A 50 8.82 -5.98 -4.99
N TRP A 51 8.21 -6.28 -6.15
CA TRP A 51 8.04 -7.66 -6.61
C TRP A 51 9.36 -8.42 -6.68
N GLN A 52 10.38 -7.84 -7.31
CA GLN A 52 11.71 -8.43 -7.44
C GLN A 52 12.37 -8.78 -6.10
N ARG A 53 11.96 -8.13 -4.99
CA ARG A 53 12.51 -8.34 -3.65
C ARG A 53 11.66 -9.26 -2.77
N THR A 54 10.53 -9.75 -3.26
CA THR A 54 9.65 -10.67 -2.51
C THR A 54 9.87 -12.15 -2.85
N SER A 55 10.60 -12.45 -3.94
CA SER A 55 10.86 -13.82 -4.42
C SER A 55 9.59 -14.65 -4.72
N LEU A 56 8.45 -14.00 -4.93
CA LEU A 56 7.15 -14.64 -5.17
C LEU A 56 6.79 -14.70 -6.65
N SER A 57 5.97 -15.69 -7.03
CA SER A 57 5.30 -15.68 -8.32
C SER A 57 4.43 -14.42 -8.48
N ARG A 58 4.17 -13.98 -9.72
CA ARG A 58 3.28 -12.84 -9.99
C ARG A 58 1.89 -13.01 -9.37
N LYS A 59 1.37 -14.24 -9.34
CA LYS A 59 0.08 -14.57 -8.72
C LYS A 59 0.09 -14.38 -7.20
N GLN A 60 1.12 -14.88 -6.51
CA GLN A 60 1.26 -14.69 -5.06
C GLN A 60 1.53 -13.23 -4.72
N PHE A 61 2.41 -12.55 -5.48
CA PHE A 61 2.66 -11.13 -5.32
C PHE A 61 1.38 -10.30 -5.47
N ALA A 62 0.54 -10.62 -6.45
CA ALA A 62 -0.73 -9.95 -6.66
C ALA A 62 -1.60 -10.01 -5.39
N ALA A 63 -1.77 -11.21 -4.83
CA ALA A 63 -2.60 -11.42 -3.65
C ALA A 63 -2.00 -10.83 -2.36
N LEU A 64 -0.70 -11.00 -2.15
CA LEU A 64 -0.04 -10.70 -0.87
C LEU A 64 0.53 -9.28 -0.80
N TYR A 65 0.88 -8.64 -1.92
CA TYR A 65 1.55 -7.32 -1.90
C TYR A 65 0.77 -6.28 -2.70
N ARG A 66 0.40 -6.61 -3.94
CA ARG A 66 -0.28 -5.66 -4.83
C ARG A 66 -1.66 -5.27 -4.29
N THR A 67 -2.50 -6.22 -3.90
CA THR A 67 -3.84 -5.92 -3.37
C THR A 67 -3.80 -5.04 -2.10
N PRO A 68 -2.93 -5.29 -1.11
CA PRO A 68 -2.75 -4.34 0.00
C PRO A 68 -2.31 -2.94 -0.44
N MET A 69 -1.40 -2.82 -1.41
CA MET A 69 -0.95 -1.52 -1.95
C MET A 69 -2.03 -0.78 -2.72
N GLU A 70 -2.90 -1.51 -3.43
CA GLU A 70 -4.07 -0.94 -4.11
C GLU A 70 -5.07 -0.38 -3.11
N ARG A 71 -5.35 -1.11 -2.04
CA ARG A 71 -6.21 -0.62 -0.94
C ARG A 71 -5.60 0.57 -0.22
N TYR A 72 -4.29 0.56 0.00
CA TYR A 72 -3.58 1.70 0.55
C TYR A 72 -3.70 2.92 -0.38
N ALA A 73 -3.50 2.75 -1.68
CA ALA A 73 -3.65 3.82 -2.68
C ALA A 73 -5.06 4.42 -2.66
N GLU A 74 -6.10 3.58 -2.67
CA GLU A 74 -7.49 4.05 -2.59
C GLU A 74 -7.82 4.75 -1.28
N LEU A 75 -7.12 4.42 -0.20
CA LEU A 75 -7.32 5.04 1.10
C LEU A 75 -6.63 6.40 1.21
N VAL A 76 -5.41 6.53 0.67
CA VAL A 76 -4.62 7.77 0.77
C VAL A 76 -4.82 8.72 -0.42
N GLN A 77 -5.44 8.25 -1.51
CA GLN A 77 -5.80 9.04 -2.69
C GLN A 77 -4.65 9.95 -3.15
N THR A 78 -4.93 11.24 -3.29
CA THR A 78 -3.99 12.29 -3.68
C THR A 78 -3.50 13.10 -2.48
N PHE A 79 -3.60 12.58 -1.26
CA PHE A 79 -3.14 13.31 -0.06
C PHE A 79 -1.62 13.53 -0.06
N PRO A 80 -1.14 14.68 0.44
CA PRO A 80 0.27 14.90 0.72
C PRO A 80 0.70 14.09 1.96
N ALA A 81 1.98 13.71 2.06
CA ALA A 81 2.49 13.02 3.25
C ALA A 81 2.97 13.98 4.36
N SER A 82 3.04 15.27 4.05
CA SER A 82 3.54 16.35 4.91
C SER A 82 3.11 17.72 4.39
N GLU A 83 3.13 18.76 5.21
CA GLU A 83 2.80 20.13 4.79
C GLU A 83 3.93 20.85 4.04
N ALA A 84 5.21 20.54 4.33
CA ALA A 84 6.35 21.33 3.83
C ALA A 84 7.63 20.53 3.50
N HIS A 85 7.59 19.20 3.45
CA HIS A 85 8.77 18.35 3.22
C HIS A 85 8.75 17.66 1.83
N HIS A 86 9.65 16.69 1.62
CA HIS A 86 9.88 15.99 0.34
C HIS A 86 8.67 15.25 -0.26
N HIS A 87 7.54 15.19 0.44
CA HIS A 87 6.28 14.60 -0.02
C HIS A 87 5.07 15.52 0.19
N ALA A 88 5.30 16.84 0.22
CA ALA A 88 4.27 17.88 0.31
C ALA A 88 3.66 18.24 -1.06
N TYR A 89 3.14 17.25 -1.77
CA TYR A 89 2.47 17.42 -3.06
C TYR A 89 1.33 16.42 -3.22
N PRO A 90 0.38 16.64 -4.17
CA PRO A 90 -0.71 15.70 -4.43
C PRO A 90 -0.21 14.29 -4.75
N GLY A 91 -0.68 13.30 -3.99
CA GLY A 91 -0.26 11.90 -4.07
C GLY A 91 1.07 11.60 -3.38
N GLY A 92 1.63 12.55 -2.64
CA GLY A 92 2.87 12.39 -1.89
C GLY A 92 2.80 11.27 -0.84
N MET A 93 1.64 11.03 -0.23
CA MET A 93 1.46 9.94 0.74
C MET A 93 1.53 8.55 0.09
N LEU A 94 1.02 8.41 -1.14
CA LEU A 94 1.15 7.19 -1.92
C LEU A 94 2.60 6.93 -2.33
N ASP A 95 3.27 7.96 -2.85
CA ASP A 95 4.67 7.89 -3.27
C ASP A 95 5.58 7.51 -2.09
N HIS A 96 5.43 8.21 -0.96
CA HIS A 96 6.18 7.94 0.28
C HIS A 96 5.98 6.50 0.75
N GLY A 97 4.74 6.03 0.84
CA GLY A 97 4.45 4.66 1.28
C GLY A 97 5.12 3.60 0.39
N LEU A 98 5.02 3.73 -0.95
CA LEU A 98 5.65 2.79 -1.88
C LEU A 98 7.18 2.84 -1.82
N GLU A 99 7.77 4.01 -1.62
CA GLU A 99 9.21 4.18 -1.47
C GLU A 99 9.74 3.55 -0.20
N ILE A 100 9.07 3.78 0.94
CA ILE A 100 9.44 3.18 2.22
C ILE A 100 9.35 1.66 2.14
N VAL A 101 8.31 1.08 1.53
CA VAL A 101 8.26 -0.38 1.30
C VAL A 101 9.42 -0.86 0.43
N ALA A 102 9.69 -0.20 -0.70
CA ALA A 102 10.76 -0.61 -1.60
C ALA A 102 12.14 -0.56 -0.90
N TYR A 103 12.41 0.47 -0.10
CA TYR A 103 13.67 0.63 0.63
C TYR A 103 13.78 -0.31 1.82
N SER A 104 12.72 -0.50 2.60
CA SER A 104 12.69 -1.47 3.70
C SER A 104 12.95 -2.89 3.18
N LEU A 105 12.37 -3.28 2.05
CA LEU A 105 12.65 -4.56 1.41
C LEU A 105 14.10 -4.69 0.92
N LYS A 106 14.68 -3.60 0.39
CA LYS A 106 16.10 -3.57 0.00
C LYS A 106 17.01 -3.83 1.22
N LEU A 107 16.73 -3.18 2.35
CA LEU A 107 17.49 -3.38 3.59
C LEU A 107 17.27 -4.77 4.19
N ARG A 108 16.05 -5.32 4.10
CA ARG A 108 15.74 -6.68 4.54
C ARG A 108 16.57 -7.75 3.83
N GLN A 109 17.00 -7.53 2.58
CA GLN A 109 17.81 -8.52 1.85
C GLN A 109 19.18 -8.77 2.49
N SER A 110 19.72 -7.80 3.25
CA SER A 110 21.00 -7.97 3.96
C SER A 110 20.85 -8.55 5.37
N HIS A 111 19.64 -8.96 5.77
CA HIS A 111 19.35 -9.46 7.11
C HIS A 111 18.69 -10.84 7.06
N LEU A 112 19.20 -11.76 7.88
CA LEU A 112 18.54 -13.03 8.18
C LEU A 112 17.63 -12.82 9.39
N LEU A 113 16.32 -12.97 9.16
CA LEU A 113 15.29 -12.74 10.17
C LEU A 113 14.58 -14.06 10.49
N PRO A 114 14.21 -14.31 11.76
CA PRO A 114 14.46 -13.45 12.91
C PRO A 114 15.93 -13.49 13.37
N ILE A 115 16.42 -12.37 13.88
CA ILE A 115 17.81 -12.27 14.37
C ILE A 115 18.01 -13.22 15.55
N GLY A 116 19.07 -14.02 15.52
CA GLY A 116 19.43 -14.95 16.60
C GLY A 116 18.74 -16.31 16.57
N ALA A 117 17.80 -16.56 15.64
CA ALA A 117 17.26 -17.88 15.40
C ALA A 117 18.28 -18.77 14.64
N ASN A 118 18.11 -20.09 14.72
CA ASN A 118 18.92 -21.01 13.93
C ASN A 118 18.64 -20.85 12.41
N PRO A 119 19.55 -21.30 11.54
CA PRO A 119 19.38 -21.15 10.09
C PRO A 119 18.12 -21.83 9.54
N GLU A 120 17.70 -22.99 10.09
CA GLU A 120 16.50 -23.68 9.61
C GLU A 120 15.22 -22.85 9.86
N ASP A 121 15.09 -22.26 11.05
CA ASP A 121 13.96 -21.42 11.44
C ASP A 121 13.94 -20.10 10.65
N GLN A 122 15.11 -19.51 10.41
CA GLN A 122 15.25 -18.33 9.55
C GLN A 122 14.82 -18.62 8.11
N ALA A 123 15.23 -19.76 7.56
CA ALA A 123 14.83 -20.18 6.22
C ALA A 123 13.31 -20.45 6.14
N ALA A 124 12.76 -21.17 7.12
CA ALA A 124 11.34 -21.51 7.19
C ALA A 124 10.43 -20.27 7.31
N GLN A 125 10.91 -19.19 7.93
CA GLN A 125 10.15 -17.96 8.16
C GLN A 125 10.53 -16.80 7.23
N ALA A 126 11.45 -17.02 6.28
CA ALA A 126 12.03 -15.94 5.48
C ALA A 126 10.97 -15.12 4.71
N GLU A 127 9.94 -15.77 4.18
CA GLU A 127 8.84 -15.12 3.48
C GLU A 127 7.95 -14.33 4.44
N ALA A 128 7.59 -14.91 5.59
CA ALA A 128 6.77 -14.26 6.60
C ALA A 128 7.43 -12.97 7.13
N TRP A 129 8.74 -12.99 7.38
CA TRP A 129 9.49 -11.80 7.77
C TRP A 129 9.59 -10.76 6.66
N THR A 130 9.68 -11.18 5.39
CA THR A 130 9.61 -10.26 4.25
C THR A 130 8.25 -9.53 4.20
N ALA A 131 7.15 -10.26 4.38
CA ALA A 131 5.80 -9.69 4.41
C ALA A 131 5.61 -8.76 5.62
N ALA A 132 6.08 -9.16 6.80
CA ALA A 132 6.02 -8.35 8.01
C ALA A 132 6.73 -7.00 7.83
N VAL A 133 7.94 -7.00 7.28
CA VAL A 133 8.69 -5.75 6.98
C VAL A 133 7.93 -4.89 5.97
N ALA A 134 7.41 -5.47 4.90
CA ALA A 134 6.67 -4.71 3.88
C ALA A 134 5.39 -4.09 4.43
N TYR A 135 4.63 -4.81 5.26
CA TYR A 135 3.39 -4.28 5.83
C TYR A 135 3.65 -3.24 6.92
N ALA A 136 4.66 -3.46 7.77
CA ALA A 136 5.10 -2.45 8.73
C ALA A 136 5.52 -1.16 8.01
N ALA A 137 6.30 -1.29 6.93
CA ALA A 137 6.71 -0.17 6.09
C ALA A 137 5.53 0.54 5.42
N LEU A 138 4.56 -0.20 4.86
CA LEU A 138 3.39 0.39 4.20
C LEU A 138 2.50 1.16 5.19
N LEU A 139 2.33 0.63 6.41
CA LEU A 139 1.40 1.15 7.39
C LEU A 139 2.02 2.12 8.41
N HIS A 140 3.33 2.37 8.36
CA HIS A 140 4.03 3.15 9.39
C HIS A 140 3.41 4.54 9.63
N ASP A 141 2.95 5.19 8.56
CA ASP A 141 2.39 6.54 8.57
C ASP A 141 0.88 6.56 8.29
N ILE A 142 0.20 5.41 8.27
CA ILE A 142 -1.22 5.37 7.89
C ILE A 142 -2.11 6.18 8.85
N GLY A 143 -1.68 6.36 10.10
CA GLY A 143 -2.41 7.16 11.09
C GLY A 143 -2.62 8.62 10.65
N LYS A 144 -1.74 9.18 9.81
CA LYS A 144 -1.81 10.59 9.37
C LYS A 144 -3.12 10.94 8.69
N ILE A 145 -3.73 10.02 7.93
CA ILE A 145 -5.02 10.30 7.28
C ILE A 145 -6.16 10.52 8.29
N ALA A 146 -6.01 10.03 9.52
CA ALA A 146 -7.03 10.15 10.55
C ALA A 146 -6.82 11.36 11.47
N VAL A 147 -5.58 11.88 11.57
CA VAL A 147 -5.22 12.91 12.56
C VAL A 147 -4.69 14.21 11.95
N ASP A 148 -4.09 14.15 10.75
CA ASP A 148 -3.44 15.31 10.11
C ASP A 148 -4.32 15.92 9.00
N LEU A 149 -5.39 15.25 8.56
CA LEU A 149 -6.22 15.66 7.44
C LEU A 149 -7.68 15.85 7.86
N HIS A 150 -8.30 16.88 7.29
CA HIS A 150 -9.75 17.08 7.30
C HIS A 150 -10.28 16.91 5.88
N VAL A 151 -11.25 16.02 5.68
CA VAL A 151 -11.87 15.75 4.38
C VAL A 151 -13.34 16.12 4.46
N GLU A 152 -13.75 17.07 3.62
CA GLU A 152 -15.14 17.50 3.47
C GLU A 152 -15.81 16.77 2.29
N LEU A 153 -17.10 16.45 2.44
CA LEU A 153 -17.93 15.75 1.45
C LEU A 153 -18.81 16.72 0.67
#